data_AF-A0A958C1W0-F1
#
_entry.id   AF-A0A958C1W0-F1
#
_cell.length_a   1.000
_cell.length_b   1.000
_cell.length_c   1.000
_cell.angle_alpha   90.00
_cell.angle_beta   90.00
_cell.angle_gamma   90.00
#
_symmetry.space_group_name_H-M   'P 1'
#
loop_
_entity.id
_entity.type
_entity.pdbx_description
1 polymer ?
#
loop_
_entity_poly.entity_id
_entity_poly.type
_entity_poly.pdbx_seq_one_letter_code
_entity_poly.pdbx_strand_id
1 'polypeptide(L)'
;FFGAPISHEDDPQRAVLAGLDIVNGIATYRKEVERRWGIDFNVRVGINTGLVVVGNVGSDLRTEYTAMGDAINVAARMEQTAQPGTVQIAEGTYRIIASEFEVEKIGGIDVKGKSEPVTGYRVLKFVVTARRLRGLTDTTLPLIGRVEARRNLSAAIDRTLRGNGQIVTIIGEVGMGKSRLIAEMRAEWDSRARPPVADTTGYTLDRWYETFSLSYESTRPYGLFQNFLRQVLGATHGESPVALQATIAEFVAAMLPPEHHEYVQNTLAALFGLTQADGASLDGEAFRKQFYEIIASLLEVWAKDNPGVIVCDDLHWSDQASIDLLVHLFQLTDRLPILFVCALRPDRDAPGWQIKIKADADFPHHYTEIQLAPLTQKQSIALVNQLLPQVDLPETVLETILARAAGNPFFLEEVVRALQDEGAIVPGHNGANWMVSPDHNEKIVNIPDSLQSLLMARIDRLDEAQRHTLQLAALIGRSFYYRVLEVIVRDTSAGLAEGGQLDRQLSDLQRMNLITLAARLPEIEFIFRQALVQELAYSSILRKNRREYHERVGKAIEALFPNQLEEQA
;
A
#
# COMPACT_ATOMS: atom_id res chain seq x y z
N PHE A 1 15.49 5.88 10.93
CA PHE A 1 14.03 5.97 11.05
C PHE A 1 13.41 5.50 9.75
N PHE A 2 12.23 4.87 9.78
CA PHE A 2 11.43 4.62 8.59
C PHE A 2 10.48 5.82 8.40
N GLY A 3 10.16 6.16 7.16
CA GLY A 3 9.32 7.32 6.83
C GLY A 3 10.00 8.69 6.83
N ALA A 4 11.33 8.73 6.75
CA ALA A 4 12.08 9.96 6.55
C ALA A 4 13.20 9.74 5.51
N PRO A 5 13.43 10.67 4.56
CA PRO A 5 12.69 11.92 4.35
C PRO A 5 11.32 11.75 3.68
N ILE A 6 10.98 10.55 3.19
CA ILE A 6 9.73 10.25 2.49
C ILE A 6 8.98 9.16 3.26
N SER A 7 7.74 9.45 3.66
CA SER A 7 6.83 8.47 4.26
C SER A 7 6.31 7.46 3.23
N HIS A 8 6.22 6.20 3.64
CA HIS A 8 5.58 5.11 2.92
C HIS A 8 4.49 4.51 3.80
N GLU A 9 3.38 4.11 3.18
CA GLU A 9 2.26 3.49 3.89
C GLU A 9 2.62 2.17 4.62
N ASP A 10 3.68 1.50 4.18
CA ASP A 10 4.17 0.25 4.76
C ASP A 10 5.44 0.44 5.59
N ASP A 11 5.78 1.68 5.99
CA ASP A 11 6.92 1.94 6.88
C ASP A 11 6.88 1.13 8.19
N PRO A 12 5.72 0.96 8.87
CA PRO A 12 5.64 0.09 10.05
C PRO A 12 6.02 -1.36 9.73
N GLN A 13 5.57 -1.89 8.58
CA GLN A 13 5.92 -3.23 8.10
C GLN A 13 7.41 -3.34 7.79
N ARG A 14 7.97 -2.37 7.05
CA ARG A 14 9.39 -2.33 6.69
C ARG A 14 10.28 -2.28 7.93
N ALA A 15 9.88 -1.50 8.93
CA ALA A 15 10.59 -1.42 10.21
C ALA A 15 10.62 -2.77 10.93
N VAL A 16 9.49 -3.48 10.95
CA VAL A 16 9.38 -4.79 11.60
C VAL A 16 10.17 -5.86 10.85
N LEU A 17 10.10 -5.89 9.51
CA LEU A 17 10.92 -6.79 8.69
C LEU A 17 12.41 -6.55 8.90
N ALA A 18 12.85 -5.30 8.89
CA ALA A 18 14.24 -4.95 9.17
C ALA A 18 14.64 -5.39 10.59
N GLY A 19 13.76 -5.24 11.58
CA GLY A 19 13.99 -5.74 12.93
C GLY A 19 14.19 -7.25 12.98
N LEU A 20 13.35 -8.01 12.28
CA LEU A 20 13.47 -9.47 12.18
C LEU A 20 14.76 -9.88 11.46
N ASP A 21 15.11 -9.19 10.37
CA ASP A 21 16.34 -9.45 9.62
C ASP A 21 17.60 -9.17 10.45
N ILE A 22 17.60 -8.11 11.27
CA ILE A 22 18.69 -7.82 12.21
C ILE A 22 18.85 -8.96 13.21
N VAL A 23 17.74 -9.42 13.82
CA VAL A 23 17.73 -10.51 14.80
C VAL A 23 18.16 -11.84 14.17
N ASN A 24 17.72 -12.14 12.95
CA ASN A 24 18.09 -13.37 12.25
C ASN A 24 19.53 -13.32 11.74
N GLY A 25 19.95 -12.19 11.17
CA GLY A 25 21.27 -12.01 10.59
C GLY A 25 22.40 -12.09 11.61
N ILE A 26 22.16 -11.69 12.86
CA ILE A 26 23.17 -11.78 13.92
C ILE A 26 23.40 -13.21 14.41
N ALA A 27 22.53 -14.18 14.08
CA ALA A 27 22.59 -15.54 14.62
C ALA A 27 23.92 -16.26 14.30
N THR A 28 24.46 -16.06 13.10
CA THR A 28 25.77 -16.62 12.70
C THR A 28 26.90 -16.00 13.52
N TYR A 29 26.88 -14.68 13.69
CA TYR A 29 27.88 -13.95 14.46
C TYR A 29 27.82 -14.29 15.95
N ARG A 30 26.62 -14.49 16.51
CA ARG A 30 26.43 -14.97 17.90
C ARG A 30 27.17 -16.28 18.15
N LYS A 31 27.03 -17.26 17.25
CA LYS A 31 27.74 -18.54 17.35
C LYS A 31 29.26 -18.37 17.31
N GLU A 32 29.75 -17.45 16.48
CA GLU A 32 31.18 -17.15 16.42
C GLU A 32 31.68 -16.51 17.73
N VAL A 33 30.92 -15.55 18.27
CA VAL A 33 31.27 -14.83 19.50
C VAL A 33 31.29 -15.76 20.70
N GLU A 34 30.28 -16.62 20.82
CA GLU A 34 30.20 -17.64 21.86
C GLU A 34 31.39 -18.61 21.76
N ARG A 35 31.70 -19.10 20.56
CA ARG A 35 32.82 -20.03 20.34
C ARG A 35 34.18 -19.41 20.68
N ARG A 36 34.38 -18.12 20.36
CA ARG A 36 35.69 -17.47 20.46
C ARG A 36 35.93 -16.82 21.83
N TRP A 37 34.90 -16.31 22.48
CA TRP A 37 35.01 -15.55 23.73
C TRP A 37 34.13 -16.07 24.86
N GLY A 38 33.24 -17.05 24.63
CA GLY A 38 32.33 -17.58 25.66
C GLY A 38 31.27 -16.59 26.11
N ILE A 39 30.97 -15.57 25.29
CA ILE A 39 30.02 -14.49 25.61
C ILE A 39 28.68 -14.79 24.95
N ASP A 40 27.59 -14.78 25.73
CA ASP A 40 26.23 -14.80 25.18
C ASP A 40 25.88 -13.41 24.63
N PHE A 41 26.12 -13.23 23.33
CA PHE A 41 25.90 -11.98 22.61
C PHE A 41 24.58 -12.02 21.84
N ASN A 42 23.74 -11.00 22.02
CA ASN A 42 22.47 -10.92 21.32
C ASN A 42 22.00 -9.47 21.17
N VAL A 43 21.05 -9.23 20.26
CA VAL A 43 20.47 -7.92 19.98
C VAL A 43 19.00 -7.90 20.34
N ARG A 44 18.45 -6.72 20.58
CA ARG A 44 17.02 -6.52 20.83
C ARG A 44 16.56 -5.32 20.04
N VAL A 45 15.32 -5.36 19.54
CA VAL A 45 14.79 -4.32 18.67
C VAL A 45 13.44 -3.86 19.22
N GLY A 46 13.27 -2.54 19.35
CA GLY A 46 12.03 -1.90 19.76
C GLY A 46 11.49 -1.00 18.66
N ILE A 47 10.19 -1.12 18.35
CA ILE A 47 9.56 -0.37 17.25
C ILE A 47 8.25 0.27 17.73
N ASN A 48 8.08 1.55 17.42
CA ASN A 48 6.83 2.27 17.61
C ASN A 48 6.53 3.12 16.37
N THR A 49 5.25 3.24 16.01
CA THR A 49 4.74 4.11 14.95
C THR A 49 4.11 5.34 15.59
N GLY A 50 4.37 6.51 15.02
CA GLY A 50 3.76 7.75 15.49
C GLY A 50 4.41 8.98 14.88
N LEU A 51 3.78 10.14 15.05
CA LEU A 51 4.25 11.40 14.49
C LEU A 51 5.58 11.82 15.14
N VAL A 52 6.58 12.09 14.30
CA VAL A 52 7.90 12.59 14.71
C VAL A 52 8.30 13.78 13.84
N VAL A 53 9.03 14.72 14.43
CA VAL A 53 9.65 15.81 13.68
C VAL A 53 11.08 15.41 13.39
N VAL A 54 11.45 15.34 12.11
CA VAL A 54 12.80 14.99 11.68
C VAL A 54 13.47 16.21 11.09
N GLY A 55 14.70 16.49 11.50
CA GLY A 55 15.45 17.62 10.99
C GLY A 55 16.88 17.65 11.46
N ASN A 56 17.60 18.62 10.91
CA ASN A 56 18.93 18.98 11.35
C ASN A 56 18.84 19.66 12.72
N VAL A 57 19.25 18.97 13.78
CA VAL A 57 19.26 19.48 15.15
C VAL A 57 20.70 19.68 15.59
N GLY A 58 21.02 20.88 16.04
CA GLY A 58 22.34 21.27 16.52
C GLY A 58 22.69 22.73 16.19
N SER A 59 23.91 23.16 16.50
CA SER A 59 24.39 24.51 16.16
C SER A 59 25.05 24.52 14.78
N ASP A 60 25.38 25.71 14.25
CA ASP A 60 26.08 25.90 12.97
C ASP A 60 27.41 25.10 12.85
N LEU A 61 27.95 24.59 13.98
CA LEU A 61 29.20 23.83 14.06
C LEU A 61 29.02 22.32 14.25
N ARG A 62 27.81 21.83 14.59
CA ARG A 62 27.48 20.40 14.69
C ARG A 62 26.00 20.21 14.41
N THR A 63 25.70 19.61 13.27
CA THR A 63 24.34 19.34 12.82
C THR A 63 24.15 17.83 12.75
N GLU A 64 23.27 17.26 13.58
CA GLU A 64 22.87 15.87 13.47
C GLU A 64 21.44 15.78 12.94
N TYR A 65 21.24 14.97 11.89
CA TYR A 65 19.92 14.65 11.40
C TYR A 65 19.27 13.68 12.39
N THR A 66 18.36 14.19 13.22
CA THR A 66 17.72 13.41 14.27
C THR A 66 16.21 13.63 14.25
N ALA A 67 15.49 12.65 14.80
CA ALA A 67 14.06 12.75 15.00
C ALA A 67 13.78 13.13 16.46
N MET A 68 12.74 13.92 16.69
CA MET A 68 12.22 14.24 18.02
C MET A 68 10.71 14.00 18.08
N GLY A 69 10.24 13.44 19.20
CA GLY A 69 8.82 13.21 19.45
C GLY A 69 8.57 12.15 20.51
N ASP A 70 7.34 12.12 21.05
CA ASP A 70 6.93 11.12 22.05
C ASP A 70 7.07 9.68 21.52
N ALA A 71 6.83 9.48 20.22
CA ALA A 71 6.95 8.19 19.56
C ALA A 71 8.34 7.55 19.69
N ILE A 72 9.40 8.36 19.81
CA ILE A 72 10.79 7.89 19.97
C ILE A 72 11.02 7.36 21.38
N ASN A 73 10.46 8.02 22.39
CA ASN A 73 10.54 7.56 23.78
C ASN A 73 9.83 6.20 23.93
N VAL A 74 8.68 6.03 23.28
CA VAL A 74 7.97 4.74 23.26
C VAL A 74 8.80 3.66 22.55
N ALA A 75 9.37 3.95 21.37
CA ALA A 75 10.22 2.99 20.64
C ALA A 75 11.44 2.54 21.47
N ALA A 76 12.14 3.50 22.09
CA ALA A 76 13.27 3.22 22.97
C ALA A 76 12.85 2.37 24.17
N ARG A 77 11.65 2.61 24.72
CA ARG A 77 11.13 1.79 25.82
C ARG A 77 10.79 0.36 25.39
N MET A 78 10.27 0.18 24.18
CA MET A 78 10.07 -1.16 23.61
C MET A 78 11.39 -1.90 23.46
N GLU A 79 12.47 -1.23 23.03
CA GLU A 79 13.81 -1.82 22.90
C GLU A 79 14.36 -2.24 24.26
N GLN A 80 14.25 -1.38 25.27
CA GLN A 80 14.75 -1.65 26.62
C GLN A 80 14.08 -2.85 27.30
N THR A 81 12.82 -3.10 26.99
CA THR A 81 11.99 -4.15 27.62
C THR A 81 11.91 -5.43 26.80
N ALA A 82 12.36 -5.40 25.55
CA ALA A 82 12.44 -6.56 24.69
C ALA A 82 13.40 -7.62 25.25
N GLN A 83 13.02 -8.89 25.09
CA GLN A 83 13.92 -10.01 25.39
C GLN A 83 15.05 -10.08 24.35
N PRO A 84 16.28 -10.47 24.73
CA PRO A 84 17.37 -10.63 23.78
C PRO A 84 17.00 -11.62 22.65
N GLY A 85 17.29 -11.24 21.42
CA GLY A 85 16.95 -11.99 20.22
C GLY A 85 15.49 -11.84 19.79
N THR A 86 14.81 -10.77 20.22
CA THR A 86 13.41 -10.54 19.85
C THR A 86 13.17 -9.13 19.34
N VAL A 87 12.09 -9.00 18.56
CA VAL A 87 11.54 -7.73 18.10
C VAL A 87 10.27 -7.45 18.90
N GLN A 88 10.23 -6.30 19.56
CA GLN A 88 9.08 -5.85 20.33
C GLN A 88 8.48 -4.59 19.71
N ILE A 89 7.16 -4.57 19.59
CA ILE A 89 6.39 -3.47 19.02
C ILE A 89 5.37 -2.93 20.01
N ALA A 90 5.09 -1.63 19.94
CA ALA A 90 4.01 -1.01 20.68
C ALA A 90 2.64 -1.24 20.01
N GLU A 91 1.57 -1.06 20.78
CA GLU A 91 0.18 -1.26 20.34
C GLU A 91 -0.19 -0.51 19.04
N GLY A 92 0.25 0.75 18.90
CA GLY A 92 -0.02 1.54 17.70
C GLY A 92 0.57 0.90 16.43
N THR A 93 1.78 0.34 16.52
CA THR A 93 2.38 -0.44 15.42
C THR A 93 1.61 -1.74 15.18
N TYR A 94 1.27 -2.47 16.25
CA TYR A 94 0.54 -3.73 16.15
C TYR A 94 -0.78 -3.58 15.40
N ARG A 95 -1.58 -2.55 15.71
CA ARG A 95 -2.87 -2.32 15.03
C ARG A 95 -2.73 -2.17 13.51
N ILE A 96 -1.60 -1.64 13.04
CA ILE A 96 -1.33 -1.44 11.60
C ILE A 96 -0.89 -2.75 10.92
N ILE A 97 -0.09 -3.58 11.60
CA ILE A 97 0.55 -4.76 10.98
C ILE A 97 -0.05 -6.11 11.41
N ALA A 98 -1.07 -6.13 12.26
CA ALA A 98 -1.62 -7.34 12.89
C ALA A 98 -2.01 -8.42 11.87
N SER A 99 -2.51 -8.02 10.71
CA SER A 99 -2.90 -8.92 9.62
C SER A 99 -1.73 -9.50 8.84
N GLU A 100 -0.47 -9.20 9.17
CA GLU A 100 0.67 -9.58 8.33
C GLU A 100 1.75 -10.32 9.12
N PHE A 101 1.65 -10.33 10.44
CA PHE A 101 2.65 -10.89 11.31
C PHE A 101 1.99 -11.75 12.37
N GLU A 102 2.62 -12.89 12.67
CA GLU A 102 2.30 -13.63 13.87
C GLU A 102 2.95 -12.92 15.06
N VAL A 103 2.16 -12.56 16.06
CA VAL A 103 2.62 -11.83 17.24
C VAL A 103 2.11 -12.45 18.54
N GLU A 104 2.84 -12.21 19.61
CA GLU A 104 2.50 -12.61 20.98
C GLU A 104 2.31 -11.36 21.85
N LYS A 105 1.20 -11.28 22.59
CA LYS A 105 0.93 -10.15 23.51
C LYS A 105 1.76 -10.30 24.78
N ILE A 106 2.55 -9.29 25.11
CA ILE A 106 3.45 -9.29 26.28
C ILE A 106 2.78 -8.66 27.51
N GLY A 107 1.95 -7.62 27.31
CA GLY A 107 1.25 -6.92 28.39
C GLY A 107 1.57 -5.42 28.44
N GLY A 108 1.14 -4.75 29.52
CA GLY A 108 1.33 -3.30 29.71
C GLY A 108 2.75 -2.94 30.15
N ILE A 109 3.32 -1.91 29.54
CA ILE A 109 4.68 -1.44 29.77
C ILE A 109 4.64 0.04 30.17
N ASP A 110 5.20 0.35 31.32
CA ASP A 110 5.29 1.73 31.80
C ASP A 110 6.29 2.54 30.95
N VAL A 111 5.79 3.62 30.36
CA VAL A 111 6.57 4.58 29.58
C VAL A 111 6.56 5.93 30.30
N LYS A 112 7.74 6.49 30.53
CA LYS A 112 7.88 7.79 31.19
C LYS A 112 7.16 8.88 30.38
N GLY A 113 6.24 9.59 31.02
CA GLY A 113 5.46 10.67 30.38
C GLY A 113 4.07 10.25 29.89
N LYS A 114 3.72 8.96 29.97
CA LYS A 114 2.35 8.48 29.75
C LYS A 114 1.66 8.14 31.07
N SER A 115 0.39 8.50 31.16
CA SER A 115 -0.47 8.22 32.32
C SER A 115 -0.93 6.77 32.37
N GLU A 116 -1.00 6.11 31.22
CA GLU A 116 -1.42 4.72 31.07
C GLU A 116 -0.28 3.85 30.49
N PRO A 117 -0.13 2.59 30.94
CA PRO A 117 0.85 1.66 30.38
C PRO A 117 0.58 1.38 28.90
N VAL A 118 1.64 1.31 28.09
CA VAL A 118 1.53 0.99 26.67
C VAL A 118 1.60 -0.52 26.49
N THR A 119 0.63 -1.13 25.80
CA THR A 119 0.66 -2.56 25.51
C THR A 119 1.80 -2.90 24.53
N GLY A 120 2.64 -3.85 24.91
CA GLY A 120 3.71 -4.40 24.07
C GLY A 120 3.37 -5.75 23.45
N TYR A 121 3.89 -5.98 22.24
CA TYR A 121 3.74 -7.23 21.49
C TYR A 121 5.10 -7.71 20.97
N ARG A 122 5.34 -9.01 20.97
CA ARG A 122 6.51 -9.64 20.36
C ARG A 122 6.16 -10.10 18.95
N VAL A 123 7.00 -9.78 17.98
CA VAL A 123 6.84 -10.27 16.61
C VAL A 123 7.57 -11.60 16.45
N LEU A 124 6.88 -12.61 15.92
CA LEU A 124 7.43 -13.95 15.71
C LEU A 124 7.89 -14.14 14.26
N LYS A 125 6.99 -13.94 13.30
CA LYS A 125 7.30 -14.10 11.86
C LYS A 125 6.36 -13.31 10.96
N PHE A 126 6.81 -13.05 9.73
CA PHE A 126 6.00 -12.50 8.66
C PHE A 126 5.14 -13.58 7.99
N VAL A 127 3.88 -13.27 7.71
CA VAL A 127 2.90 -14.19 7.10
C VAL A 127 2.42 -13.63 5.77
N VAL A 128 3.01 -14.12 4.67
CA VAL A 128 2.72 -13.66 3.29
C VAL A 128 1.25 -13.81 2.91
N THR A 129 0.62 -14.92 3.28
CA THR A 129 -0.81 -15.19 3.02
C THR A 129 -1.71 -14.11 3.62
N ALA A 130 -1.27 -13.49 4.71
CA ALA A 130 -2.09 -12.57 5.48
C ALA A 130 -2.06 -11.13 4.88
N ARG A 131 -1.07 -10.79 4.04
CA ARG A 131 -1.12 -9.59 3.17
C ARG A 131 -2.25 -9.66 2.14
N ARG A 132 -2.62 -10.87 1.67
CA ARG A 132 -3.82 -11.08 0.82
C ARG A 132 -5.11 -10.64 1.52
N LEU A 133 -5.11 -10.58 2.85
CA LEU A 133 -6.24 -10.20 3.69
C LEU A 133 -6.28 -8.71 4.06
N ARG A 134 -5.36 -7.85 3.59
CA ARG A 134 -5.43 -6.40 3.84
C ARG A 134 -6.79 -5.84 3.42
N GLY A 135 -7.56 -5.33 4.38
CA GLY A 135 -8.91 -4.79 4.14
C GLY A 135 -9.99 -5.84 3.81
N LEU A 136 -9.68 -7.13 3.93
CA LEU A 136 -10.66 -8.22 3.87
C LEU A 136 -11.11 -8.55 5.30
N THR A 137 -11.64 -7.56 6.04
CA THR A 137 -12.18 -7.86 7.37
C THR A 137 -13.43 -8.72 7.29
N ASP A 138 -14.13 -8.72 6.15
CA ASP A 138 -15.20 -9.66 5.90
C ASP A 138 -15.50 -9.82 4.40
N THR A 139 -15.10 -10.95 3.81
CA THR A 139 -15.47 -11.27 2.42
C THR A 139 -16.96 -11.59 2.26
N THR A 140 -17.72 -11.65 3.37
CA THR A 140 -19.17 -11.88 3.32
C THR A 140 -19.96 -10.59 3.07
N LEU A 141 -19.38 -9.40 3.28
CA LEU A 141 -20.08 -8.14 3.03
C LEU A 141 -20.29 -7.91 1.52
N PRO A 142 -21.48 -7.51 1.06
CA PRO A 142 -21.74 -7.33 -0.36
C PRO A 142 -20.82 -6.29 -1.00
N LEU A 143 -20.36 -6.54 -2.23
CA LEU A 143 -19.53 -5.60 -2.97
C LEU A 143 -20.36 -4.40 -3.47
N ILE A 144 -20.17 -3.23 -2.84
CA ILE A 144 -20.97 -2.03 -3.13
C ILE A 144 -20.33 -1.16 -4.21
N GLY A 145 -21.15 -0.70 -5.16
CA GLY A 145 -20.75 0.32 -6.14
C GLY A 145 -19.78 -0.17 -7.23
N ARG A 146 -19.62 -1.49 -7.38
CA ARG A 146 -18.69 -2.12 -8.35
C ARG A 146 -19.38 -3.00 -9.38
N VAL A 147 -20.65 -2.72 -9.69
CA VAL A 147 -21.46 -3.54 -10.61
C VAL A 147 -20.84 -3.64 -12.01
N GLU A 148 -20.39 -2.52 -12.57
CA GLU A 148 -19.77 -2.49 -13.90
C GLU A 148 -18.39 -3.15 -13.91
N ALA A 149 -17.55 -2.84 -12.92
CA ALA A 149 -16.24 -3.47 -12.75
C ALA A 149 -16.36 -5.01 -12.65
N ARG A 150 -17.31 -5.51 -11.84
CA ARG A 150 -17.61 -6.94 -11.72
C ARG A 150 -18.09 -7.53 -13.04
N ARG A 151 -18.97 -6.84 -13.77
CA ARG A 151 -19.45 -7.29 -15.09
C ARG A 151 -18.30 -7.45 -16.08
N ASN A 152 -17.38 -6.49 -16.11
CA ASN A 152 -16.23 -6.53 -17.02
C ASN A 152 -15.27 -7.69 -16.68
N LEU A 153 -15.01 -7.95 -15.40
CA LEU A 153 -14.21 -9.10 -14.96
C LEU A 153 -14.88 -10.43 -15.28
N SER A 154 -16.18 -10.54 -15.01
CA SER A 154 -16.95 -11.75 -15.35
C SER A 154 -16.92 -12.03 -16.86
N ALA A 155 -17.03 -10.99 -17.70
CA ALA A 155 -16.88 -11.12 -19.15
C ALA A 155 -15.46 -11.53 -19.59
N ALA A 156 -14.42 -11.11 -18.87
CA ALA A 156 -13.04 -11.55 -19.13
C ALA A 156 -12.84 -13.02 -18.74
N ILE A 157 -13.37 -13.45 -17.58
CA ILE A 157 -13.40 -14.87 -17.17
C ILE A 157 -14.10 -15.71 -18.24
N ASP A 158 -15.27 -15.29 -18.70
CA ASP A 158 -16.03 -15.97 -19.76
C ASP A 158 -15.21 -16.22 -21.02
N ARG A 159 -14.50 -15.18 -21.48
CA ARG A 159 -13.68 -15.28 -22.70
C ARG A 159 -12.49 -16.23 -22.49
N THR A 160 -11.88 -16.18 -21.32
CA THR A 160 -10.75 -17.03 -20.91
C THR A 160 -11.16 -18.49 -20.83
N LEU A 161 -12.28 -18.79 -20.16
CA LEU A 161 -12.83 -20.15 -20.09
C LEU A 161 -13.24 -20.70 -21.47
N ARG A 162 -13.52 -19.83 -22.45
CA ARG A 162 -13.79 -20.21 -23.85
C ARG A 162 -12.53 -20.39 -24.70
N GLY A 163 -11.33 -20.24 -24.13
CA GLY A 163 -10.07 -20.46 -24.84
C GLY A 163 -9.34 -19.16 -25.25
N ASN A 164 -9.91 -17.98 -25.02
CA ASN A 164 -9.32 -16.72 -25.48
C ASN A 164 -8.58 -16.02 -24.34
N GLY A 165 -7.28 -15.76 -24.47
CA GLY A 165 -6.54 -14.99 -23.48
C GLY A 165 -7.06 -13.56 -23.34
N GLN A 166 -6.81 -12.95 -22.19
CA GLN A 166 -7.35 -11.63 -21.82
C GLN A 166 -6.34 -10.87 -20.95
N ILE A 167 -6.37 -9.55 -21.05
CA ILE A 167 -5.57 -8.64 -20.23
C ILE A 167 -6.54 -7.64 -19.59
N VAL A 168 -6.56 -7.58 -18.27
CA VAL A 168 -7.39 -6.63 -17.52
C VAL A 168 -6.50 -5.79 -16.63
N THR A 169 -6.63 -4.46 -16.69
CA THR A 169 -6.03 -3.58 -15.69
C THR A 169 -7.09 -3.06 -14.72
N ILE A 170 -6.83 -3.17 -13.42
CA ILE A 170 -7.63 -2.58 -12.36
C ILE A 170 -6.86 -1.39 -11.79
N ILE A 171 -7.29 -0.18 -12.14
CA ILE A 171 -6.62 1.05 -11.76
C ILE A 171 -7.42 1.71 -10.64
N GLY A 172 -6.77 2.01 -9.52
CA GLY A 172 -7.41 2.70 -8.42
C GLY A 172 -6.44 3.07 -7.32
N GLU A 173 -6.77 4.13 -6.59
CA GLU A 173 -6.01 4.53 -5.40
C GLU A 173 -6.01 3.44 -4.32
N VAL A 174 -5.10 3.59 -3.36
CA VAL A 174 -5.07 2.73 -2.16
C VAL A 174 -6.43 2.77 -1.44
N GLY A 175 -6.89 1.60 -0.99
CA GLY A 175 -8.18 1.47 -0.29
C GLY A 175 -9.43 1.52 -1.17
N MET A 176 -9.32 1.74 -2.49
CA MET A 176 -10.49 1.79 -3.40
C MET A 176 -11.20 0.44 -3.63
N GLY A 177 -10.70 -0.65 -3.06
CA GLY A 177 -11.30 -1.98 -3.16
C GLY A 177 -10.76 -2.85 -4.31
N LYS A 178 -9.54 -2.61 -4.80
CA LYS A 178 -8.88 -3.45 -5.82
C LYS A 178 -8.78 -4.91 -5.35
N SER A 179 -8.21 -5.14 -4.18
CA SER A 179 -8.02 -6.48 -3.60
C SER A 179 -9.35 -7.16 -3.29
N ARG A 180 -10.36 -6.41 -2.82
CA ARG A 180 -11.73 -6.92 -2.65
C ARG A 180 -12.36 -7.39 -3.97
N LEU A 181 -12.19 -6.61 -5.04
CA LEU A 181 -12.69 -6.97 -6.36
C LEU A 181 -11.98 -8.22 -6.93
N ILE A 182 -10.68 -8.34 -6.71
CA ILE A 182 -9.90 -9.55 -7.06
C ILE A 182 -10.37 -10.77 -6.26
N ALA A 183 -10.66 -10.61 -4.96
CA ALA A 183 -11.19 -11.70 -4.14
C ALA A 183 -12.58 -12.19 -4.62
N GLU A 184 -13.47 -11.28 -5.00
CA GLU A 184 -14.77 -11.63 -5.61
C GLU A 184 -14.58 -12.34 -6.96
N MET A 185 -13.62 -11.88 -7.76
CA MET A 185 -13.26 -12.51 -9.02
C MET A 185 -12.73 -13.94 -8.82
N ARG A 186 -11.91 -14.16 -7.78
CA ARG A 186 -11.41 -15.48 -7.40
C ARG A 186 -12.55 -16.42 -7.01
N ALA A 187 -13.47 -15.96 -6.17
CA ALA A 187 -14.64 -16.75 -5.78
C ALA A 187 -15.50 -17.13 -7.00
N GLU A 188 -15.68 -16.21 -7.96
CA GLU A 188 -16.37 -16.51 -9.22
C GLU A 188 -15.58 -17.54 -10.05
N TRP A 189 -14.27 -17.39 -10.17
CA TRP A 189 -13.41 -18.34 -10.87
C TRP A 189 -13.50 -19.75 -10.28
N ASP A 190 -13.33 -19.89 -8.96
CA ASP A 190 -13.37 -21.17 -8.26
C ASP A 190 -14.72 -21.88 -8.43
N SER A 191 -15.82 -21.11 -8.58
CA SER A 191 -17.16 -21.67 -8.81
C SER A 191 -17.41 -22.16 -10.25
N ARG A 192 -16.56 -21.78 -11.21
CA ARG A 192 -16.81 -21.97 -12.64
C ARG A 192 -15.72 -22.75 -13.37
N ALA A 193 -14.47 -22.58 -12.95
CA ALA A 193 -13.33 -23.28 -13.50
C ALA A 193 -13.33 -24.75 -13.06
N ARG A 194 -12.77 -25.62 -13.90
CA ARG A 194 -12.57 -27.01 -13.50
C ARG A 194 -11.45 -27.05 -12.45
N PRO A 195 -11.59 -27.86 -11.39
CA PRO A 195 -10.51 -28.03 -10.43
C PRO A 195 -9.28 -28.60 -11.16
N PRO A 196 -8.06 -28.21 -10.74
CA PRO A 196 -6.86 -28.75 -11.33
C PRO A 196 -6.81 -30.27 -11.10
N VAL A 197 -6.59 -31.01 -12.18
CA VAL A 197 -6.42 -32.46 -12.12
C VAL A 197 -4.92 -32.74 -12.14
N ALA A 198 -4.47 -33.62 -11.24
CA ALA A 198 -3.10 -34.12 -11.25
C ALA A 198 -2.78 -34.68 -12.63
N ASP A 199 -1.68 -34.23 -13.21
CA ASP A 199 -1.19 -34.78 -14.45
C ASP A 199 -0.62 -36.20 -14.22
N THR A 200 -0.11 -36.83 -15.27
CA THR A 200 0.56 -38.13 -15.19
C THR A 200 1.83 -38.12 -14.32
N THR A 201 2.37 -36.95 -13.97
CA THR A 201 3.55 -36.79 -13.11
C THR A 201 3.19 -36.66 -11.63
N GLY A 202 1.90 -36.54 -11.30
CA GLY A 202 1.41 -36.30 -9.94
C GLY A 202 1.56 -34.85 -9.49
N TYR A 203 2.05 -33.96 -10.37
CA TYR A 203 2.24 -32.55 -10.08
C TYR A 203 0.96 -31.78 -10.42
N THR A 204 0.34 -31.17 -9.41
CA THR A 204 -0.91 -30.42 -9.60
C THR A 204 -0.63 -28.93 -9.51
N LEU A 205 -0.63 -28.25 -10.65
CA LEU A 205 -0.55 -26.79 -10.70
C LEU A 205 -1.92 -26.16 -10.50
N ASP A 206 -1.95 -25.11 -9.68
CA ASP A 206 -3.13 -24.26 -9.54
C ASP A 206 -3.42 -23.53 -10.87
N ARG A 207 -4.67 -23.11 -11.04
CA ARG A 207 -5.13 -22.32 -12.18
C ARG A 207 -5.32 -20.85 -11.84
N TRP A 208 -5.01 -20.47 -10.60
CA TRP A 208 -5.05 -19.10 -10.12
C TRP A 208 -3.79 -18.78 -9.33
N TYR A 209 -2.96 -17.88 -9.85
CA TYR A 209 -1.77 -17.38 -9.15
C TYR A 209 -1.91 -15.89 -8.86
N GLU A 210 -1.54 -15.48 -7.63
CA GLU A 210 -1.57 -14.07 -7.20
C GLU A 210 -0.18 -13.63 -6.78
N THR A 211 0.51 -12.89 -7.63
CA THR A 211 1.79 -12.25 -7.30
C THR A 211 1.60 -10.77 -7.03
N PHE A 212 2.51 -10.17 -6.27
CA PHE A 212 2.48 -8.76 -5.90
C PHE A 212 3.90 -8.19 -5.86
N SER A 213 4.01 -6.87 -6.01
CA SER A 213 5.28 -6.14 -5.81
C SER A 213 5.32 -5.55 -4.40
N LEU A 214 6.49 -5.61 -3.75
CA LEU A 214 6.72 -4.94 -2.47
C LEU A 214 7.39 -3.58 -2.69
N SER A 215 7.08 -2.58 -1.86
CA SER A 215 7.61 -1.21 -2.01
C SER A 215 9.16 -1.15 -2.01
N TYR A 216 9.79 -2.06 -1.29
CA TYR A 216 11.24 -2.19 -1.14
C TYR A 216 11.87 -3.18 -2.14
N GLU A 217 11.09 -3.77 -3.05
CA GLU A 217 11.58 -4.64 -4.12
C GLU A 217 11.80 -3.89 -5.45
N SER A 218 11.47 -2.59 -5.52
CA SER A 218 11.64 -1.77 -6.72
C SER A 218 13.07 -1.75 -7.28
N THR A 219 14.09 -2.04 -6.45
CA THR A 219 15.49 -2.14 -6.86
C THR A 219 15.98 -3.56 -7.10
N ARG A 220 15.16 -4.58 -6.86
CA ARG A 220 15.48 -6.00 -7.07
C ARG A 220 14.90 -6.43 -8.42
N PRO A 221 15.74 -6.72 -9.44
CA PRO A 221 15.24 -7.13 -10.73
C PRO A 221 14.36 -8.38 -10.63
N TYR A 222 13.26 -8.38 -11.36
CA TYR A 222 12.32 -9.49 -11.45
C TYR A 222 11.65 -9.87 -10.11
N GLY A 223 11.49 -8.94 -9.18
CA GLY A 223 10.89 -9.22 -7.86
C GLY A 223 9.49 -9.85 -7.96
N LEU A 224 8.65 -9.32 -8.86
CA LEU A 224 7.31 -9.85 -9.13
C LEU A 224 7.34 -11.31 -9.58
N PHE A 225 8.29 -11.67 -10.44
CA PHE A 225 8.42 -13.04 -10.96
C PHE A 225 9.10 -13.99 -9.98
N GLN A 226 9.99 -13.48 -9.13
CA GLN A 226 10.51 -14.28 -8.00
C GLN A 226 9.39 -14.67 -7.05
N ASN A 227 8.47 -13.76 -6.73
CA ASN A 227 7.30 -14.03 -5.91
C ASN A 227 6.33 -15.02 -6.58
N PHE A 228 6.08 -14.83 -7.88
CA PHE A 228 5.27 -15.75 -8.68
C PHE A 228 5.86 -17.17 -8.68
N LEU A 229 7.14 -17.31 -9.01
CA LEU A 229 7.82 -18.61 -9.08
C LEU A 229 7.86 -19.31 -7.72
N ARG A 230 8.06 -18.58 -6.61
CA ARG A 230 7.96 -19.18 -5.27
C ARG A 230 6.58 -19.80 -5.02
N GLN A 231 5.50 -19.16 -5.45
CA GLN A 231 4.16 -19.72 -5.32
C GLN A 231 3.95 -20.94 -6.21
N VAL A 232 4.44 -20.90 -7.45
CA VAL A 232 4.38 -22.05 -8.37
C VAL A 232 5.14 -23.25 -7.80
N LEU A 233 6.29 -23.02 -7.18
CA LEU A 233 7.14 -24.03 -6.55
C LEU A 233 6.61 -24.51 -5.18
N GLY A 234 5.63 -23.83 -4.59
CA GLY A 234 5.20 -24.08 -3.21
C GLY A 234 6.26 -23.72 -2.14
N ALA A 235 7.24 -22.89 -2.49
CA ALA A 235 8.37 -22.54 -1.64
C ALA A 235 8.04 -21.38 -0.68
N THR A 236 8.50 -21.49 0.56
CA THR A 236 8.29 -20.46 1.60
C THR A 236 9.40 -19.42 1.63
N HIS A 237 9.09 -18.22 2.15
CA HIS A 237 10.10 -17.19 2.39
C HIS A 237 10.97 -17.60 3.60
N GLY A 238 12.29 -17.70 3.40
CA GLY A 238 13.24 -18.12 4.43
C GLY A 238 13.69 -19.59 4.35
N GLU A 239 13.26 -20.33 3.33
CA GLU A 239 13.82 -21.65 3.03
C GLU A 239 15.33 -21.58 2.78
N SER A 240 16.03 -22.64 3.22
CA SER A 240 17.46 -22.74 2.97
C SER A 240 17.74 -22.79 1.46
N PRO A 241 18.87 -22.20 0.97
CA PRO A 241 19.26 -22.27 -0.43
C PRO A 241 19.24 -23.69 -1.02
N VAL A 242 19.65 -24.69 -0.23
CA VAL A 242 19.69 -26.10 -0.61
C VAL A 242 18.28 -26.66 -0.82
N ALA A 243 17.34 -26.32 0.08
CA ALA A 243 15.95 -26.77 -0.05
C ALA A 243 15.31 -26.19 -1.31
N LEU A 244 15.48 -24.88 -1.54
CA LEU A 244 14.93 -24.22 -2.73
C LEU A 244 15.50 -24.80 -4.03
N GLN A 245 16.80 -25.13 -4.06
CA GLN A 245 17.43 -25.75 -5.21
C GLN A 245 16.86 -27.15 -5.51
N ALA A 246 16.60 -27.95 -4.47
CA ALA A 246 15.95 -29.26 -4.62
C ALA A 246 14.52 -29.11 -5.18
N THR A 247 13.73 -28.17 -4.65
CA THR A 247 12.37 -27.89 -5.14
C THR A 247 12.36 -27.45 -6.61
N ILE A 248 13.32 -26.61 -7.03
CA ILE A 248 13.48 -26.22 -8.43
C ILE A 248 13.77 -27.45 -9.30
N ALA A 249 14.66 -28.34 -8.86
CA ALA A 249 15.02 -29.53 -9.62
C ALA A 249 13.81 -30.48 -9.80
N GLU A 250 13.04 -30.71 -8.75
CA GLU A 250 11.82 -31.52 -8.77
C GLU A 250 10.76 -30.92 -9.72
N PHE A 251 10.52 -29.61 -9.63
CA PHE A 251 9.57 -28.91 -10.50
C PHE A 251 9.96 -29.01 -11.97
N VAL A 252 11.23 -28.74 -12.29
CA VAL A 252 11.72 -28.80 -13.67
C VAL A 252 11.62 -30.21 -14.24
N ALA A 253 11.94 -31.23 -13.43
CA ALA A 253 11.83 -32.62 -13.82
C ALA A 253 10.39 -33.05 -14.13
N ALA A 254 9.41 -32.52 -13.39
CA ALA A 254 8.00 -32.79 -13.61
C ALA A 254 7.43 -32.05 -14.84
N MET A 255 7.81 -30.79 -15.02
CA MET A 255 7.14 -29.90 -15.98
C MET A 255 7.76 -29.88 -17.38
N LEU A 256 9.04 -30.23 -17.51
CA LEU A 256 9.78 -30.04 -18.76
C LEU A 256 10.52 -31.32 -19.21
N PRO A 257 10.73 -31.50 -20.52
CA PRO A 257 11.57 -32.57 -21.05
C PRO A 257 13.03 -32.51 -20.56
N PRO A 258 13.74 -33.67 -20.45
CA PRO A 258 15.11 -33.76 -19.93
C PRO A 258 16.13 -32.83 -20.59
N GLU A 259 15.99 -32.57 -21.89
CA GLU A 259 16.86 -31.67 -22.66
C GLU A 259 16.83 -30.21 -22.18
N HIS A 260 15.81 -29.81 -21.43
CA HIS A 260 15.68 -28.45 -20.88
C HIS A 260 16.07 -28.35 -19.41
N HIS A 261 16.35 -29.47 -18.72
CA HIS A 261 16.50 -29.50 -17.26
C HIS A 261 17.65 -28.62 -16.76
N GLU A 262 18.86 -28.87 -17.25
CA GLU A 262 20.07 -28.19 -16.80
C GLU A 262 19.97 -26.68 -17.02
N TYR A 263 19.54 -26.28 -18.22
CA TYR A 263 19.40 -24.88 -18.61
C TYR A 263 18.39 -24.13 -17.73
N VAL A 264 17.19 -24.69 -17.53
CA VAL A 264 16.14 -24.04 -16.72
C VAL A 264 16.53 -23.98 -15.26
N GLN A 265 17.09 -25.06 -14.71
CA GLN A 265 17.56 -25.09 -13.32
C GLN A 265 18.63 -24.03 -13.06
N ASN A 266 19.58 -23.87 -13.97
CA ASN A 266 20.65 -22.87 -13.84
C ASN A 266 20.11 -21.43 -13.88
N THR A 267 19.21 -21.11 -14.80
CA THR A 267 18.61 -19.77 -14.88
C THR A 267 17.76 -19.45 -13.65
N LEU A 268 16.94 -20.39 -13.18
CA LEU A 268 16.14 -20.21 -11.96
C LEU A 268 17.02 -20.09 -10.70
N ALA A 269 18.10 -20.88 -10.61
CA ALA A 269 19.06 -20.78 -9.53
C ALA A 269 19.76 -19.40 -9.52
N ALA A 270 20.14 -18.88 -10.69
CA ALA A 270 20.74 -17.55 -10.82
C ALA A 270 19.76 -16.44 -10.42
N LEU A 271 18.48 -16.54 -10.82
CA LEU A 271 17.43 -15.59 -10.43
C LEU A 271 17.29 -15.48 -8.90
N PHE A 272 17.37 -16.61 -8.19
CA PHE A 272 17.29 -16.66 -6.73
C PHE A 272 18.63 -16.44 -6.01
N GLY A 273 19.72 -16.19 -6.73
CA GLY A 273 21.05 -15.98 -6.16
C GLY A 273 21.66 -17.24 -5.52
N LEU A 274 21.31 -18.42 -6.01
CA LEU A 274 21.77 -19.73 -5.49
C LEU A 274 23.07 -20.20 -6.15
N THR A 275 23.51 -19.56 -7.24
CA THR A 275 24.71 -19.94 -7.98
C THR A 275 25.97 -19.56 -7.20
N GLN A 276 26.91 -20.51 -7.06
CA GLN A 276 28.24 -20.23 -6.50
C GLN A 276 29.07 -19.36 -7.46
N ALA A 277 29.97 -18.54 -6.89
CA ALA A 277 30.77 -17.53 -7.59
C ALA A 277 31.68 -18.08 -8.72
N ASP A 278 31.84 -19.40 -8.84
CA ASP A 278 32.72 -20.05 -9.82
C ASP A 278 32.01 -20.49 -11.11
N GLY A 279 30.70 -20.26 -11.24
CA GLY A 279 29.95 -20.53 -12.48
C GLY A 279 30.11 -19.42 -13.52
N ALA A 280 30.17 -19.78 -14.80
CA ALA A 280 30.19 -18.81 -15.90
C ALA A 280 29.02 -17.82 -15.76
N SER A 281 29.33 -16.59 -15.36
CA SER A 281 28.35 -15.52 -15.25
C SER A 281 27.77 -15.28 -16.65
N LEU A 282 26.49 -15.61 -16.83
CA LEU A 282 25.77 -15.25 -18.05
C LEU A 282 25.84 -13.72 -18.19
N ASP A 283 26.18 -13.26 -19.39
CA ASP A 283 26.01 -11.85 -19.74
C ASP A 283 24.56 -11.43 -19.48
N GLY A 284 24.33 -10.22 -18.96
CA GLY A 284 23.02 -9.79 -18.47
C GLY A 284 21.94 -9.84 -19.54
N GLU A 285 22.29 -9.58 -20.80
CA GLU A 285 21.37 -9.70 -21.93
C GLU A 285 21.05 -11.16 -22.28
N ALA A 286 22.06 -12.04 -22.24
CA ALA A 286 21.86 -13.47 -22.44
C ALA A 286 20.95 -14.05 -21.35
N PHE A 287 21.20 -13.73 -20.07
CA PHE A 287 20.31 -14.13 -18.97
C PHE A 287 18.88 -13.64 -19.19
N ARG A 288 18.69 -12.37 -19.56
CA ARG A 288 17.36 -11.81 -19.81
C ARG A 288 16.62 -12.58 -20.88
N LYS A 289 17.22 -12.77 -22.05
CA LYS A 289 16.60 -13.49 -23.17
C LYS A 289 16.23 -14.92 -22.76
N GLN A 290 17.16 -15.60 -22.10
CA GLN A 290 16.97 -16.96 -21.63
C GLN A 290 15.82 -17.06 -20.62
N PHE A 291 15.77 -16.14 -19.66
CA PHE A 291 14.72 -16.09 -18.65
C PHE A 291 13.34 -15.85 -19.29
N TYR A 292 13.24 -14.96 -20.27
CA TYR A 292 11.97 -14.67 -20.97
C TYR A 292 11.46 -15.92 -21.69
N GLU A 293 12.32 -16.62 -22.41
CA GLU A 293 12.00 -17.86 -23.12
C GLU A 293 11.54 -18.96 -22.16
N ILE A 294 12.20 -19.09 -21.00
CA ILE A 294 11.83 -20.07 -19.97
C ILE A 294 10.43 -19.78 -19.42
N ILE A 295 10.17 -18.54 -18.99
CA ILE A 295 8.87 -18.19 -18.40
C ILE A 295 7.75 -18.34 -19.43
N ALA A 296 7.97 -17.93 -20.67
CA ALA A 296 7.00 -18.13 -21.75
C ALA A 296 6.71 -19.62 -21.97
N SER A 297 7.75 -20.47 -22.04
CA SER A 297 7.60 -21.91 -22.21
C SER A 297 6.85 -22.58 -21.05
N LEU A 298 7.14 -22.17 -19.81
CA LEU A 298 6.42 -22.66 -18.64
C LEU A 298 4.93 -22.30 -18.68
N LEU A 299 4.59 -21.06 -19.08
CA LEU A 299 3.21 -20.64 -19.23
C LEU A 299 2.49 -21.32 -20.39
N GLU A 300 3.21 -21.61 -21.48
CA GLU A 300 2.70 -22.42 -22.59
C GLU A 300 2.30 -23.81 -22.12
N VAL A 301 3.18 -24.52 -21.41
CA VAL A 301 2.88 -25.85 -20.84
C VAL A 301 1.72 -25.76 -19.86
N TRP A 302 1.71 -24.74 -19.00
CA TRP A 302 0.66 -24.56 -17.99
C TRP A 302 -0.72 -24.31 -18.60
N ALA A 303 -0.83 -23.44 -19.62
CA ALA A 303 -2.11 -22.96 -20.13
C ALA A 303 -2.62 -23.65 -21.40
N LYS A 304 -1.80 -24.48 -22.08
CA LYS A 304 -2.12 -25.08 -23.39
C LYS A 304 -3.54 -25.65 -23.51
N ASP A 305 -3.95 -26.45 -22.53
CA ASP A 305 -5.24 -27.14 -22.53
C ASP A 305 -6.19 -26.67 -21.42
N ASN A 306 -5.73 -25.73 -20.58
CA ASN A 306 -6.46 -25.34 -19.37
C ASN A 306 -6.39 -23.81 -19.18
N PRO A 307 -7.53 -23.14 -19.03
CA PRO A 307 -7.54 -21.71 -18.77
C PRO A 307 -6.93 -21.41 -17.40
N GLY A 308 -6.23 -20.29 -17.28
CA GLY A 308 -5.55 -19.89 -16.06
C GLY A 308 -5.57 -18.39 -15.84
N VAL A 309 -5.50 -17.98 -14.57
CA VAL A 309 -5.47 -16.58 -14.14
C VAL A 309 -4.15 -16.28 -13.45
N ILE A 310 -3.52 -15.18 -13.85
CA ILE A 310 -2.36 -14.62 -13.16
C ILE A 310 -2.71 -13.20 -12.76
N VAL A 311 -2.85 -12.98 -11.45
CA VAL A 311 -3.04 -11.67 -10.86
C VAL A 311 -1.68 -11.10 -10.48
N CYS A 312 -1.40 -9.90 -10.96
CA CYS A 312 -0.25 -9.09 -10.61
C CYS A 312 -0.72 -7.83 -9.87
N ASP A 313 -0.62 -7.83 -8.55
CA ASP A 313 -1.05 -6.74 -7.69
C ASP A 313 0.10 -5.77 -7.35
N ASP A 314 -0.27 -4.57 -6.93
CA ASP A 314 0.65 -3.50 -6.51
C ASP A 314 1.73 -3.15 -7.57
N LEU A 315 1.43 -3.21 -8.87
CA LEU A 315 2.43 -3.01 -9.94
C LEU A 315 3.10 -1.62 -9.97
N HIS A 316 2.55 -0.65 -9.25
CA HIS A 316 3.17 0.67 -9.06
C HIS A 316 4.47 0.61 -8.24
N TRP A 317 4.72 -0.50 -7.53
CA TRP A 317 5.99 -0.77 -6.83
C TRP A 317 6.93 -1.72 -7.59
N SER A 318 6.53 -2.19 -8.77
CA SER A 318 7.31 -3.18 -9.53
C SER A 318 8.57 -2.57 -10.13
N ASP A 319 9.63 -3.38 -10.24
CA ASP A 319 10.84 -3.02 -10.95
C ASP A 319 10.61 -3.04 -12.48
N GLN A 320 11.41 -2.26 -13.21
CA GLN A 320 11.26 -2.14 -14.67
C GLN A 320 11.44 -3.49 -15.38
N ALA A 321 12.33 -4.36 -14.91
CA ALA A 321 12.61 -5.64 -15.57
C ALA A 321 11.43 -6.63 -15.43
N SER A 322 10.71 -6.60 -14.29
CA SER A 322 9.44 -7.29 -14.12
C SER A 322 8.37 -6.75 -15.09
N ILE A 323 8.24 -5.43 -15.22
CA ILE A 323 7.25 -4.84 -16.14
C ILE A 323 7.54 -5.23 -17.58
N ASP A 324 8.80 -5.15 -18.02
CA ASP A 324 9.22 -5.52 -19.38
C ASP A 324 8.88 -6.99 -19.69
N LEU A 325 9.12 -7.90 -18.72
CA LEU A 325 8.79 -9.32 -18.88
C LEU A 325 7.26 -9.52 -18.93
N LEU A 326 6.49 -8.87 -18.06
CA LEU A 326 5.03 -9.00 -18.07
C LEU A 326 4.44 -8.51 -19.41
N VAL A 327 4.91 -7.37 -19.94
CA VAL A 327 4.52 -6.88 -21.27
C VAL A 327 4.91 -7.90 -22.36
N HIS A 328 6.10 -8.47 -22.28
CA HIS A 328 6.52 -9.51 -23.23
C HIS A 328 5.61 -10.74 -23.20
N LEU A 329 5.07 -11.12 -22.04
CA LEU A 329 4.18 -12.27 -21.90
C LEU A 329 2.75 -12.02 -22.39
N PHE A 330 2.34 -10.77 -22.61
CA PHE A 330 1.00 -10.46 -23.13
C PHE A 330 0.72 -11.05 -24.51
N GLN A 331 1.75 -11.23 -25.35
CA GLN A 331 1.62 -11.93 -26.64
C GLN A 331 1.14 -13.37 -26.52
N LEU A 332 1.26 -13.98 -25.33
CA LEU A 332 0.72 -15.32 -25.09
C LEU A 332 -0.80 -15.34 -25.14
N THR A 333 -1.47 -14.21 -24.87
CA THR A 333 -2.94 -14.12 -24.87
C THR A 333 -3.58 -14.32 -26.24
N ASP A 334 -2.82 -14.13 -27.33
CA ASP A 334 -3.29 -14.39 -28.71
C ASP A 334 -3.46 -15.90 -28.98
N ARG A 335 -2.82 -16.77 -28.20
CA ARG A 335 -2.76 -18.22 -28.45
C ARG A 335 -3.04 -19.11 -27.25
N LEU A 336 -3.03 -18.57 -26.02
CA LEU A 336 -3.28 -19.30 -24.79
C LEU A 336 -4.45 -18.68 -24.01
N PRO A 337 -5.23 -19.50 -23.29
CA PRO A 337 -6.33 -19.06 -22.43
C PRO A 337 -5.84 -18.51 -21.08
N ILE A 338 -4.95 -17.50 -21.11
CA ILE A 338 -4.43 -16.85 -19.91
C ILE A 338 -5.15 -15.51 -19.70
N LEU A 339 -5.64 -15.30 -18.49
CA LEU A 339 -6.13 -14.00 -18.02
C LEU A 339 -5.10 -13.33 -17.11
N PHE A 340 -4.45 -12.28 -17.62
CA PHE A 340 -3.62 -11.41 -16.82
C PHE A 340 -4.46 -10.33 -16.17
N VAL A 341 -4.43 -10.23 -14.83
CA VAL A 341 -5.09 -9.17 -14.08
C VAL A 341 -4.04 -8.28 -13.43
N CYS A 342 -3.88 -7.06 -13.93
CA CYS A 342 -2.85 -6.12 -13.52
C CYS A 342 -3.47 -5.03 -12.63
N ALA A 343 -3.23 -5.06 -11.33
CA ALA A 343 -3.72 -4.04 -10.41
C ALA A 343 -2.63 -3.00 -10.10
N LEU A 344 -2.98 -1.73 -10.30
CA LEU A 344 -2.04 -0.61 -10.16
C LEU A 344 -2.73 0.67 -9.68
N ARG A 345 -1.90 1.63 -9.25
CA ARG A 345 -2.33 3.00 -8.93
C ARG A 345 -2.30 3.87 -10.19
N PRO A 346 -3.07 4.98 -10.22
CA PRO A 346 -3.01 5.96 -11.30
C PRO A 346 -1.75 6.86 -11.22
N ASP A 347 -0.59 6.24 -11.01
CA ASP A 347 0.72 6.89 -10.96
C ASP A 347 1.39 6.71 -12.33
N ARG A 348 1.53 7.81 -13.08
CA ARG A 348 2.02 7.77 -14.47
C ARG A 348 3.54 7.67 -14.59
N ASP A 349 4.24 8.02 -13.51
CA ASP A 349 5.71 8.02 -13.47
C ASP A 349 6.24 6.67 -13.01
N ALA A 350 5.40 5.86 -12.35
CA ALA A 350 5.73 4.50 -11.97
C ALA A 350 5.90 3.59 -13.21
N PRO A 351 6.91 2.69 -13.21
CA PRO A 351 7.10 1.69 -14.28
C PRO A 351 5.83 0.90 -14.62
N GLY A 352 5.04 0.54 -13.60
CA GLY A 352 3.79 -0.20 -13.75
C GLY A 352 2.76 0.47 -14.66
N TRP A 353 2.81 1.79 -14.86
CA TRP A 353 1.89 2.49 -15.77
C TRP A 353 2.08 2.07 -17.24
N GLN A 354 3.29 1.63 -17.60
CA GLN A 354 3.58 1.13 -18.95
C GLN A 354 2.71 -0.07 -19.32
N ILE A 355 2.27 -0.87 -18.36
CA ILE A 355 1.36 -2.00 -18.58
C ILE A 355 0.07 -1.54 -19.26
N LYS A 356 -0.55 -0.48 -18.74
CA LYS A 356 -1.77 0.11 -19.32
C LYS A 356 -1.50 0.61 -20.74
N ILE A 357 -0.41 1.35 -20.94
CA ILE A 357 -0.07 1.94 -22.24
C ILE A 357 0.17 0.85 -23.29
N LYS A 358 0.96 -0.17 -22.94
CA LYS A 358 1.34 -1.26 -23.84
C LYS A 358 0.18 -2.22 -24.12
N ALA A 359 -0.61 -2.58 -23.11
CA ALA A 359 -1.78 -3.42 -23.32
C ALA A 359 -2.82 -2.73 -24.23
N ASP A 360 -3.07 -1.43 -24.04
CA ASP A 360 -4.01 -0.65 -24.85
C ASP A 360 -3.52 -0.46 -26.30
N ALA A 361 -2.22 -0.20 -26.49
CA ALA A 361 -1.65 0.04 -27.82
C ALA A 361 -1.44 -1.25 -28.64
N ASP A 362 -0.89 -2.29 -28.00
CA ASP A 362 -0.40 -3.48 -28.71
C ASP A 362 -1.43 -4.63 -28.69
N PHE A 363 -2.36 -4.65 -27.72
CA PHE A 363 -3.36 -5.72 -27.52
C PHE A 363 -4.81 -5.23 -27.32
N PRO A 364 -5.30 -4.23 -28.09
CA PRO A 364 -6.63 -3.64 -27.88
C PRO A 364 -7.79 -4.64 -27.98
N HIS A 365 -7.61 -5.75 -28.70
CA HIS A 365 -8.61 -6.82 -28.88
C HIS A 365 -8.73 -7.76 -27.66
N HIS A 366 -7.73 -7.81 -26.79
CA HIS A 366 -7.73 -8.62 -25.56
C HIS A 366 -7.75 -7.79 -24.27
N TYR A 367 -7.62 -6.46 -24.39
CA TYR A 367 -7.47 -5.55 -23.27
C TYR A 367 -8.81 -5.03 -22.74
N THR A 368 -8.94 -4.91 -21.41
CA THR A 368 -10.07 -4.25 -20.74
C THR A 368 -9.56 -3.41 -19.58
N GLU A 369 -9.89 -2.13 -19.58
CA GLU A 369 -9.54 -1.20 -18.50
C GLU A 369 -10.68 -1.04 -17.50
N ILE A 370 -10.38 -1.18 -16.21
CA ILE A 370 -11.32 -0.96 -15.11
C ILE A 370 -10.76 0.12 -14.20
N GLN A 371 -11.41 1.28 -14.19
CA GLN A 371 -11.08 2.41 -13.31
C GLN A 371 -11.98 2.39 -12.08
N LEU A 372 -11.39 2.29 -10.88
CA LEU A 372 -12.13 2.34 -9.62
C LEU A 372 -12.23 3.78 -9.11
N ALA A 373 -13.43 4.35 -9.26
CA ALA A 373 -13.76 5.65 -8.70
C ALA A 373 -14.11 5.54 -7.19
N PRO A 374 -14.00 6.64 -6.43
CA PRO A 374 -14.60 6.73 -5.09
C PRO A 374 -16.09 6.36 -5.12
N LEU A 375 -16.58 5.78 -4.03
CA LEU A 375 -18.00 5.52 -3.86
C LEU A 375 -18.79 6.83 -3.84
N THR A 376 -19.95 6.82 -4.49
CA THR A 376 -20.92 7.92 -4.39
C THR A 376 -21.48 7.99 -2.96
N GLN A 377 -22.02 9.14 -2.55
CA GLN A 377 -22.62 9.29 -1.21
C GLN A 377 -23.63 8.19 -0.87
N LYS A 378 -24.51 7.83 -1.82
CA LYS A 378 -25.48 6.72 -1.65
C LYS A 378 -24.79 5.38 -1.42
N GLN A 379 -23.70 5.11 -2.13
CA GLN A 379 -22.92 3.87 -1.98
C GLN A 379 -22.11 3.87 -0.68
N SER A 380 -21.58 5.01 -0.26
CA SER A 380 -20.88 5.15 1.02
C SER A 380 -21.82 4.92 2.20
N ILE A 381 -23.03 5.49 2.18
CA ILE A 381 -24.07 5.23 3.18
C ILE A 381 -24.42 3.74 3.19
N ALA A 382 -24.59 3.13 2.01
CA ALA A 382 -24.85 1.69 1.92
C ALA A 382 -23.73 0.84 2.55
N LEU A 383 -22.46 1.24 2.40
CA LEU A 383 -21.33 0.54 3.01
C LEU A 383 -21.31 0.72 4.53
N VAL A 384 -21.53 1.95 5.02
CA VAL A 384 -21.61 2.21 6.47
C VAL A 384 -22.71 1.37 7.11
N ASN A 385 -23.90 1.30 6.49
CA ASN A 385 -25.02 0.50 6.99
C ASN A 385 -24.73 -1.02 7.00
N GLN A 386 -23.82 -1.49 6.14
CA GLN A 386 -23.37 -2.90 6.14
C GLN A 386 -22.33 -3.15 7.24
N LEU A 387 -21.44 -2.20 7.50
CA LEU A 387 -20.46 -2.27 8.59
C LEU A 387 -21.12 -2.13 9.98
N LEU A 388 -22.23 -1.38 10.03
CA LEU A 388 -23.01 -1.08 11.22
C LEU A 388 -24.48 -1.51 11.00
N PRO A 389 -24.75 -2.82 10.92
CA PRO A 389 -26.09 -3.31 10.68
C PRO A 389 -27.03 -2.93 11.84
N GLN A 390 -28.21 -2.44 11.48
CA GLN A 390 -29.31 -2.12 12.42
C GLN A 390 -28.97 -1.03 13.46
N VAL A 391 -28.13 -0.08 13.07
CA VAL A 391 -27.74 1.09 13.88
C VAL A 391 -28.39 2.32 13.28
N ASP A 392 -29.12 3.07 14.10
CA ASP A 392 -29.55 4.41 13.73
C ASP A 392 -28.45 5.39 14.13
N LEU A 393 -27.61 5.76 13.16
CA LEU A 393 -26.53 6.72 13.37
C LEU A 393 -27.12 8.14 13.38
N PRO A 394 -26.81 8.98 14.38
CA PRO A 394 -27.11 10.40 14.29
C PRO A 394 -26.57 10.98 12.99
N GLU A 395 -27.34 11.85 12.34
CA GLU A 395 -27.00 12.45 11.05
C GLU A 395 -25.62 13.12 11.08
N THR A 396 -25.29 13.80 12.19
CA THR A 396 -24.00 14.44 12.43
C THR A 396 -22.81 13.46 12.42
N VAL A 397 -22.98 12.27 12.97
CA VAL A 397 -21.94 11.21 12.99
C VAL A 397 -21.77 10.64 11.60
N LEU A 398 -22.87 10.35 10.90
CA LEU A 398 -22.83 9.85 9.53
C LEU A 398 -22.17 10.86 8.59
N GLU A 399 -22.52 12.14 8.67
CA GLU A 399 -21.88 13.22 7.92
C GLU A 399 -20.39 13.29 8.19
N THR A 400 -19.97 13.15 9.45
CA THR A 400 -18.56 13.14 9.83
C THR A 400 -17.81 11.96 9.19
N ILE A 401 -18.38 10.76 9.22
CA ILE A 401 -17.80 9.56 8.58
C ILE A 401 -17.66 9.79 7.07
N LEU A 402 -18.74 10.24 6.41
CA LEU A 402 -18.77 10.46 4.97
C LEU A 402 -17.77 11.55 4.54
N ALA A 403 -17.72 12.67 5.27
CA ALA A 403 -16.83 13.79 4.99
C ALA A 403 -15.35 13.42 5.14
N ARG A 404 -15.00 12.58 6.12
CA ARG A 404 -13.63 12.14 6.36
C ARG A 404 -13.17 11.08 5.36
N ALA A 405 -14.05 10.16 5.00
CA ALA A 405 -13.70 9.07 4.09
C ALA A 405 -13.70 9.48 2.61
N ALA A 406 -14.49 10.50 2.24
CA ALA A 406 -14.62 11.01 0.87
C ALA A 406 -14.84 9.90 -0.19
N GLY A 407 -15.68 8.91 0.15
CA GLY A 407 -16.01 7.79 -0.72
C GLY A 407 -14.93 6.71 -0.84
N ASN A 408 -13.83 6.76 -0.09
CA ASN A 408 -12.85 5.68 -0.05
C ASN A 408 -13.37 4.54 0.88
N PRO A 409 -13.60 3.31 0.37
CA PRO A 409 -14.09 2.18 1.16
C PRO A 409 -13.23 1.88 2.40
N PHE A 410 -11.91 1.80 2.24
CA PHE A 410 -10.99 1.56 3.36
C PHE A 410 -11.11 2.64 4.44
N PHE A 411 -11.31 3.90 4.03
CA PHE A 411 -11.41 5.00 4.99
C PHE A 411 -12.73 4.92 5.76
N LEU A 412 -13.82 4.52 5.10
CA LEU A 412 -15.11 4.29 5.78
C LEU A 412 -14.96 3.21 6.85
N GLU A 413 -14.28 2.09 6.52
CA GLU A 413 -14.02 1.00 7.46
C GLU A 413 -13.15 1.44 8.64
N GLU A 414 -12.05 2.15 8.39
CA GLU A 414 -11.14 2.60 9.45
C GLU A 414 -11.81 3.61 10.39
N VAL A 415 -12.62 4.54 9.86
CA VAL A 415 -13.35 5.50 10.70
C VAL A 415 -14.42 4.79 11.54
N VAL A 416 -15.13 3.82 10.97
CA VAL A 416 -16.10 3.00 11.73
C VAL A 416 -15.39 2.19 12.81
N ARG A 417 -14.24 1.58 12.51
CA ARG A 417 -13.45 0.84 13.50
C ARG A 417 -12.92 1.74 14.61
N ALA A 418 -12.46 2.96 14.28
CA ALA A 418 -12.03 3.94 15.27
C ALA A 418 -13.14 4.28 16.26
N LEU A 419 -14.36 4.50 15.74
CA LEU A 419 -15.55 4.77 16.56
C LEU A 419 -15.90 3.58 17.47
N GLN A 420 -15.71 2.35 17.01
CA GLN A 420 -15.89 1.14 17.84
C GLN A 420 -14.83 1.05 18.93
N ASP A 421 -13.55 1.26 18.58
CA ASP A 421 -12.41 1.20 19.49
C ASP A 421 -12.48 2.27 20.60
N GLU A 422 -12.95 3.48 20.26
CA GLU A 422 -13.16 4.58 21.21
C GLU A 422 -14.39 4.37 22.11
N GLY A 423 -15.18 3.32 21.87
CA GLY A 423 -16.44 3.07 22.58
C GLY A 423 -17.53 4.08 22.23
N ALA A 424 -17.38 4.83 21.14
CA ALA A 424 -18.42 5.73 20.63
C ALA A 424 -19.56 4.92 19.97
N ILE A 425 -19.23 3.78 19.37
CA ILE A 425 -20.20 2.78 18.88
C ILE A 425 -19.97 1.48 19.63
N VAL A 426 -20.95 1.04 20.40
CA VAL A 426 -20.88 -0.17 21.22
C VAL A 426 -21.91 -1.21 20.79
N PRO A 427 -21.67 -2.51 21.01
CA PRO A 427 -22.71 -3.51 20.83
C PRO A 427 -23.91 -3.17 21.74
N GLY A 428 -25.09 -3.11 21.15
CA GLY A 428 -26.36 -2.97 21.86
C GLY A 428 -26.63 -4.20 22.73
N HIS A 429 -27.65 -4.09 23.59
CA HIS A 429 -27.91 -5.05 24.68
C HIS A 429 -28.07 -6.53 24.25
N ASN A 430 -28.33 -6.80 22.97
CA ASN A 430 -28.52 -8.15 22.43
C ASN A 430 -27.32 -8.67 21.60
N GLY A 431 -26.21 -7.93 21.52
CA GLY A 431 -24.98 -8.32 20.81
C GLY A 431 -25.08 -8.33 19.27
N ALA A 432 -26.28 -8.23 18.70
CA ALA A 432 -26.52 -8.23 17.25
C ALA A 432 -26.72 -6.83 16.63
N ASN A 433 -26.93 -5.82 17.47
CA ASN A 433 -27.14 -4.43 17.03
C ASN A 433 -26.00 -3.58 17.59
N TRP A 434 -25.69 -2.45 16.96
CA TRP A 434 -24.84 -1.45 17.62
C TRP A 434 -25.66 -0.25 18.07
N MET A 435 -25.10 0.51 19.01
CA MET A 435 -25.71 1.70 19.59
C MET A 435 -24.62 2.77 19.77
N VAL A 436 -24.98 4.03 19.54
CA VAL A 436 -24.09 5.16 19.86
C VAL A 436 -24.08 5.35 21.38
N SER A 437 -22.88 5.43 21.96
CA SER A 437 -22.72 5.64 23.39
C SER A 437 -23.24 7.03 23.79
N PRO A 438 -24.11 7.14 24.82
CA PRO A 438 -24.65 8.42 25.28
C PRO A 438 -23.58 9.45 25.65
N ASP A 439 -22.42 8.97 26.13
CA ASP A 439 -21.30 9.81 26.59
C ASP A 439 -20.41 10.34 25.45
N HIS A 440 -20.63 9.87 24.21
CA HIS A 440 -19.77 10.16 23.04
C HIS A 440 -20.50 10.87 21.90
N ASN A 441 -21.72 11.37 22.14
CA ASN A 441 -22.58 11.97 21.12
C ASN A 441 -21.98 13.25 20.46
N GLU A 442 -20.93 13.83 21.04
CA GLU A 442 -20.31 15.10 20.59
C GLU A 442 -18.77 15.04 20.43
N LYS A 443 -18.12 13.91 20.69
CA LYS A 443 -16.65 13.86 20.63
C LYS A 443 -16.13 13.74 19.19
N ILE A 444 -15.16 14.60 18.88
CA ILE A 444 -14.36 14.55 17.65
C ILE A 444 -13.70 13.18 17.56
N VAL A 445 -14.07 12.39 16.56
CA VAL A 445 -13.45 11.10 16.25
C VAL A 445 -11.94 11.32 16.09
N ASN A 446 -11.06 10.60 16.82
CA ASN A 446 -9.63 10.69 16.51
C ASN A 446 -9.37 9.96 15.18
N ILE A 447 -8.44 10.50 14.41
CA ILE A 447 -8.08 9.90 13.13
C ILE A 447 -7.15 8.72 13.39
N PRO A 448 -7.45 7.51 12.88
CA PRO A 448 -6.55 6.38 12.99
C PRO A 448 -5.16 6.68 12.43
N ASP A 449 -4.11 6.28 13.14
CA ASP A 449 -2.71 6.48 12.71
C ASP A 449 -2.40 5.81 11.36
N SER A 450 -3.10 4.72 11.03
CA SER A 450 -3.08 4.04 9.72
C SER A 450 -3.48 5.00 8.59
N LEU A 451 -4.55 5.77 8.81
CA LEU A 451 -5.09 6.72 7.85
C LEU A 451 -4.17 7.94 7.70
N GLN A 452 -3.60 8.42 8.80
CA GLN A 452 -2.62 9.51 8.78
C GLN A 452 -1.38 9.12 7.97
N SER A 453 -0.85 7.92 8.21
CA SER A 453 0.36 7.42 7.53
C SER A 453 0.17 7.32 6.02
N LEU A 454 -0.99 6.81 5.58
CA LEU A 454 -1.34 6.69 4.16
C LEU A 454 -1.43 8.06 3.47
N LEU A 455 -2.07 9.04 4.11
CA LEU A 455 -2.23 10.38 3.54
C LEU A 455 -0.94 11.21 3.61
N MET A 456 -0.14 11.08 4.67
CA MET A 456 1.18 11.70 4.75
C MET A 456 2.11 11.15 3.68
N ALA A 457 2.10 9.85 3.41
CA ALA A 457 2.86 9.26 2.30
C ALA A 457 2.47 9.85 0.93
N ARG A 458 1.21 10.25 0.72
CA ARG A 458 0.78 10.96 -0.50
C ARG A 458 1.31 12.39 -0.55
N ILE A 459 1.30 13.11 0.56
CA ILE A 459 1.80 14.48 0.66
C ILE A 459 3.34 14.52 0.49
N ASP A 460 4.05 13.55 1.05
CA ASP A 460 5.51 13.47 1.00
C ASP A 460 6.05 13.11 -0.38
N ARG A 461 5.25 12.45 -1.23
CA ARG A 461 5.61 12.17 -2.64
C ARG A 461 5.50 13.38 -3.56
N LEU A 462 4.82 14.45 -3.11
CA LEU A 462 4.76 15.69 -3.87
C LEU A 462 6.16 16.27 -4.05
N ASP A 463 6.41 16.91 -5.18
CA ASP A 463 7.60 17.75 -5.29
C ASP A 463 7.54 18.91 -4.28
N GLU A 464 8.67 19.59 -4.06
CA GLU A 464 8.75 20.68 -3.08
C GLU A 464 7.73 21.80 -3.36
N ALA A 465 7.50 22.10 -4.64
CA ALA A 465 6.65 23.20 -5.08
C ALA A 465 5.16 22.87 -4.90
N GLN A 466 4.76 21.65 -5.26
CA GLN A 466 3.43 21.08 -5.03
C GLN A 466 3.13 20.96 -3.54
N ARG A 467 4.07 20.43 -2.73
CA ARG A 467 3.90 20.29 -1.28
C ARG A 467 3.71 21.65 -0.62
N HIS A 468 4.54 22.63 -0.98
CA HIS A 468 4.43 23.98 -0.45
C HIS A 468 3.09 24.63 -0.81
N THR A 469 2.65 24.48 -2.07
CA THR A 469 1.34 24.98 -2.53
C THR A 469 0.18 24.33 -1.78
N LEU A 470 0.23 23.01 -1.56
CA LEU A 470 -0.78 22.30 -0.78
C LEU A 470 -0.80 22.75 0.69
N GLN A 471 0.36 22.98 1.31
CA GLN A 471 0.47 23.48 2.67
C GLN A 471 -0.13 24.89 2.81
N LEU A 472 0.15 25.78 1.86
CA LEU A 472 -0.44 27.13 1.83
C LEU A 472 -1.95 27.09 1.60
N ALA A 473 -2.43 26.21 0.71
CA ALA A 473 -3.86 25.99 0.53
C ALA A 473 -4.53 25.48 1.81
N ALA A 474 -3.87 24.54 2.51
CA ALA A 474 -4.38 23.96 3.75
C ALA A 474 -4.44 24.96 4.90
N LEU A 475 -3.58 25.98 4.86
CA LEU A 475 -3.58 27.09 5.80
C LEU A 475 -4.80 28.02 5.62
N ILE A 476 -5.21 28.25 4.36
CA ILE A 476 -6.38 29.09 4.05
C ILE A 476 -7.66 28.41 4.57
N GLY A 477 -7.83 27.13 4.26
CA GLY A 477 -9.00 26.38 4.70
C GLY A 477 -9.28 25.13 3.88
N ARG A 478 -10.37 24.43 4.24
CA ARG A 478 -10.84 23.25 3.51
C ARG A 478 -11.31 23.60 2.09
N SER A 479 -11.96 24.75 1.92
CA SER A 479 -12.13 25.39 0.64
C SER A 479 -11.30 26.68 0.60
N PHE A 480 -10.82 27.04 -0.58
CA PHE A 480 -9.95 28.19 -0.76
C PHE A 480 -10.15 28.80 -2.15
N TYR A 481 -10.09 30.12 -2.21
CA TYR A 481 -10.12 30.85 -3.48
C TYR A 481 -8.73 30.91 -4.11
N TYR A 482 -8.69 30.74 -5.43
CA TYR A 482 -7.47 30.84 -6.22
C TYR A 482 -6.69 32.14 -5.95
N ARG A 483 -7.40 33.27 -5.90
CA ARG A 483 -6.78 34.60 -5.74
C ARG A 483 -6.09 34.77 -4.38
N VAL A 484 -6.66 34.20 -3.32
CA VAL A 484 -6.05 34.25 -1.98
C VAL A 484 -4.76 33.42 -1.98
N LEU A 485 -4.82 32.21 -2.53
CA LEU A 485 -3.64 31.35 -2.66
C LEU A 485 -2.55 32.00 -3.52
N GLU A 486 -2.93 32.64 -4.63
CA GLU A 486 -2.00 33.33 -5.53
C GLU A 486 -1.20 34.43 -4.81
N VAL A 487 -1.87 35.25 -3.99
CA VAL A 487 -1.21 36.30 -3.19
C VAL A 487 -0.21 35.68 -2.20
N ILE A 488 -0.62 34.63 -1.49
CA ILE A 488 0.23 34.01 -0.47
C ILE A 488 1.45 33.32 -1.12
N VAL A 489 1.26 32.65 -2.25
CA VAL A 489 2.35 32.01 -3.00
C VAL A 489 3.35 33.05 -3.51
N ARG A 490 2.88 34.19 -4.03
CA ARG A 490 3.73 35.33 -4.43
C ARG A 490 4.61 35.82 -3.29
N ASP A 491 4.03 36.00 -2.11
CA ASP A 491 4.72 36.58 -0.96
C ASP A 491 5.68 35.60 -0.26
N THR A 492 5.47 34.30 -0.44
CA THR A 492 6.17 33.24 0.32
C THR A 492 7.21 32.50 -0.53
N SER A 493 7.08 32.54 -1.86
CA SER A 493 7.99 31.82 -2.75
C SER A 493 8.28 32.63 -4.01
N ALA A 494 9.39 33.36 -3.99
CA ALA A 494 9.90 34.06 -5.17
C ALA A 494 10.12 33.05 -6.31
N GLY A 495 9.29 33.12 -7.35
CA GLY A 495 9.36 32.28 -8.55
C GLY A 495 8.19 31.31 -8.77
N LEU A 496 7.45 30.88 -7.73
CA LEU A 496 6.32 29.94 -7.89
C LEU A 496 5.06 30.60 -8.46
N ALA A 497 4.95 31.91 -8.35
CA ALA A 497 3.83 32.67 -8.89
C ALA A 497 4.07 33.23 -10.30
N GLU A 498 5.29 33.13 -10.83
CA GLU A 498 5.63 33.63 -12.16
C GLU A 498 5.47 32.53 -13.23
N GLY A 499 4.92 32.86 -14.39
CA GLY A 499 4.92 31.96 -15.57
C GLY A 499 3.95 30.76 -15.53
N GLY A 500 2.80 30.88 -14.85
CA GLY A 500 1.76 29.84 -14.83
C GLY A 500 2.17 28.56 -14.09
N GLN A 501 3.10 28.66 -13.14
CA GLN A 501 3.51 27.53 -12.30
C GLN A 501 2.42 27.12 -11.29
N LEU A 502 1.74 28.09 -10.67
CA LEU A 502 0.61 27.81 -9.76
C LEU A 502 -0.51 27.01 -10.45
N ASP A 503 -0.87 27.38 -11.69
CA ASP A 503 -1.90 26.65 -12.45
C ASP A 503 -1.48 25.20 -12.74
N ARG A 504 -0.19 25.00 -13.07
CA ARG A 504 0.38 23.65 -13.26
C ARG A 504 0.31 22.84 -11.96
N GLN A 505 0.73 23.42 -10.84
CA GLN A 505 0.68 22.76 -9.52
C GLN A 505 -0.76 22.40 -9.14
N LEU A 506 -1.71 23.32 -9.28
CA LEU A 506 -3.12 23.04 -9.00
C LEU A 506 -3.66 21.94 -9.93
N SER A 507 -3.30 21.95 -11.21
CA SER A 507 -3.68 20.88 -12.15
C SER A 507 -3.11 19.52 -11.74
N ASP A 508 -1.86 19.47 -11.29
CA ASP A 508 -1.22 18.24 -10.82
C ASP A 508 -1.83 17.75 -9.50
N LEU A 509 -2.08 18.65 -8.54
CA LEU A 509 -2.80 18.32 -7.29
C LEU A 509 -4.23 17.81 -7.55
N GLN A 510 -4.91 18.32 -8.58
CA GLN A 510 -6.21 17.80 -9.03
C GLN A 510 -6.08 16.40 -9.64
N ARG A 511 -5.07 16.18 -10.51
CA ARG A 511 -4.80 14.86 -11.11
C ARG A 511 -4.48 13.81 -10.05
N MET A 512 -3.76 14.21 -9.00
CA MET A 512 -3.45 13.38 -7.83
C MET A 512 -4.64 13.22 -6.87
N ASN A 513 -5.82 13.78 -7.20
CA ASN A 513 -7.04 13.72 -6.40
C ASN A 513 -6.87 14.25 -4.96
N LEU A 514 -6.03 15.26 -4.76
CA LEU A 514 -5.86 15.94 -3.46
C LEU A 514 -6.85 17.10 -3.31
N ILE A 515 -7.08 17.83 -4.40
CA ILE A 515 -8.04 18.94 -4.48
C ILE A 515 -8.97 18.75 -5.68
N THR A 516 -10.10 19.46 -5.68
CA THR A 516 -10.99 19.57 -6.85
C THR A 516 -11.50 20.99 -7.00
N LEU A 517 -11.94 21.33 -8.21
CA LEU A 517 -12.57 22.61 -8.48
C LEU A 517 -14.01 22.55 -7.98
N ALA A 518 -14.36 23.41 -7.02
CA ALA A 518 -15.69 23.52 -6.42
C ALA A 518 -16.58 24.48 -7.22
N ALA A 519 -16.05 25.66 -7.55
CA ALA A 519 -16.74 26.68 -8.33
C ALA A 519 -15.78 27.39 -9.29
N ARG A 520 -16.32 27.88 -10.42
CA ARG A 520 -15.59 28.76 -11.36
C ARG A 520 -16.08 30.20 -11.32
N LEU A 521 -17.29 30.41 -10.83
CA LEU A 521 -17.99 31.69 -10.82
C LEU A 521 -18.73 31.82 -9.48
N PRO A 522 -18.78 33.03 -8.88
CA PRO A 522 -18.14 34.28 -9.35
C PRO A 522 -16.61 34.28 -9.19
N GLU A 523 -16.08 33.40 -8.34
CA GLU A 523 -14.64 33.22 -8.09
C GLU A 523 -14.25 31.76 -8.33
N ILE A 524 -12.97 31.53 -8.64
CA ILE A 524 -12.42 30.18 -8.78
C ILE A 524 -12.15 29.64 -7.38
N GLU A 525 -12.94 28.67 -6.97
CA GLU A 525 -12.85 28.01 -5.66
C GLU A 525 -12.40 26.57 -5.82
N PHE A 526 -11.39 26.19 -5.04
CA PHE A 526 -10.96 24.82 -4.90
C PHE A 526 -11.36 24.30 -3.52
N ILE A 527 -11.56 23.00 -3.43
CA ILE A 527 -11.82 22.31 -2.16
C ILE A 527 -10.94 21.07 -2.07
N PHE A 528 -10.42 20.81 -0.87
CA PHE A 528 -9.74 19.55 -0.59
C PHE A 528 -10.73 18.40 -0.74
N ARG A 529 -10.36 17.39 -1.53
CA ARG A 529 -11.23 16.24 -1.76
C ARG A 529 -11.49 15.48 -0.46
N GLN A 530 -10.51 15.48 0.45
CA GLN A 530 -10.55 14.85 1.77
C GLN A 530 -10.20 15.91 2.82
N ALA A 531 -11.07 16.14 3.79
CA ALA A 531 -10.81 17.08 4.90
C ALA A 531 -9.50 16.73 5.63
N LEU A 532 -9.23 15.43 5.78
CA LEU A 532 -8.04 14.96 6.45
C LEU A 532 -6.73 15.29 5.71
N VAL A 533 -6.76 15.38 4.37
CA VAL A 533 -5.57 15.84 3.61
C VAL A 533 -5.22 17.28 4.00
N GLN A 534 -6.23 18.14 4.18
CA GLN A 534 -6.03 19.51 4.65
C GLN A 534 -5.44 19.53 6.06
N GLU A 535 -6.01 18.78 7.00
CA GLU A 535 -5.52 18.73 8.39
C GLU A 535 -4.07 18.24 8.49
N LEU A 536 -3.70 17.23 7.70
CA LEU A 536 -2.35 16.68 7.65
C LEU A 536 -1.36 17.63 6.97
N ALA A 537 -1.75 18.24 5.83
CA ALA A 537 -0.94 19.26 5.18
C ALA A 537 -0.70 20.45 6.13
N TYR A 538 -1.74 20.92 6.83
CA TYR A 538 -1.62 21.98 7.84
C TYR A 538 -0.75 21.55 9.04
N SER A 539 -0.92 20.31 9.52
CA SER A 539 -0.16 19.81 10.67
C SER A 539 1.33 19.65 10.37
N SER A 540 1.69 19.37 9.10
CA SER A 540 3.07 19.30 8.62
C SER A 540 3.82 20.63 8.65
N ILE A 541 3.11 21.77 8.72
CA ILE A 541 3.73 23.10 8.82
C ILE A 541 4.34 23.28 10.21
N LEU A 542 5.64 23.61 10.25
CA LEU A 542 6.36 23.94 11.49
C LEU A 542 5.62 25.01 12.28
N ARG A 543 5.44 24.79 13.60
CA ARG A 543 4.71 25.70 14.49
C ARG A 543 5.20 27.16 14.42
N LYS A 544 6.51 27.36 14.22
CA LYS A 544 7.13 28.70 14.10
C LYS A 544 6.59 29.47 12.88
N ASN A 545 6.34 28.78 11.76
CA ASN A 545 5.95 29.40 10.50
C ASN A 545 4.45 29.67 10.42
N ARG A 546 3.63 28.91 11.16
CA ARG A 546 2.16 29.06 11.13
C ARG A 546 1.69 30.48 11.46
N ARG A 547 2.32 31.12 12.46
CA ARG A 547 1.92 32.47 12.88
C ARG A 547 2.13 33.50 11.78
N GLU A 548 3.28 33.44 11.12
CA GLU A 548 3.63 34.33 10.02
C GLU A 548 2.69 34.11 8.82
N TYR A 549 2.44 32.86 8.45
CA TYR A 549 1.58 32.58 7.31
C TYR A 549 0.11 32.94 7.59
N HIS A 550 -0.40 32.71 8.79
CA HIS A 550 -1.75 33.13 9.18
C HIS A 550 -1.94 34.65 9.09
N GLU A 551 -0.94 35.44 9.50
CA GLU A 551 -0.98 36.89 9.36
C GLU A 551 -1.06 37.32 7.88
N ARG A 552 -0.34 36.63 6.99
CA ARG A 552 -0.37 36.88 5.54
C ARG A 552 -1.72 36.53 4.92
N VAL A 553 -2.30 35.39 5.31
CA VAL A 553 -3.65 34.98 4.87
C VAL A 553 -4.68 36.05 5.24
N GLY A 554 -4.67 36.52 6.50
CA GLY A 554 -5.57 37.57 6.96
C GLY A 554 -5.46 38.84 6.11
N LYS A 555 -4.24 39.34 5.89
CA LYS A 555 -4.00 40.53 5.04
C LYS A 555 -4.46 40.33 3.59
N ALA A 556 -4.29 39.13 3.03
CA ALA A 556 -4.73 38.82 1.68
C ALA A 556 -6.25 38.82 1.57
N ILE A 557 -6.95 38.22 2.54
CA ILE A 557 -8.42 38.22 2.59
C ILE A 557 -8.95 39.65 2.77
N GLU A 558 -8.36 40.44 3.66
CA GLU A 558 -8.75 41.85 3.87
C GLU A 558 -8.59 42.70 2.60
N ALA A 559 -7.52 42.49 1.84
CA ALA A 559 -7.25 43.23 0.61
C ALA A 559 -8.16 42.80 -0.55
N LEU A 560 -8.48 41.50 -0.66
CA LEU A 560 -9.24 40.95 -1.79
C LEU A 560 -10.76 41.02 -1.57
N PHE A 561 -11.22 40.90 -0.33
CA PHE A 561 -12.64 40.82 0.04
C PHE A 561 -13.03 41.85 1.12
N PRO A 562 -12.80 43.16 0.90
CA PRO A 562 -13.05 44.20 1.91
C PRO A 562 -14.52 44.31 2.34
N ASN A 563 -15.46 43.79 1.53
CA ASN A 563 -16.91 43.85 1.78
C ASN A 563 -17.53 42.51 2.21
N GLN A 564 -16.73 41.45 2.41
CA GLN A 564 -17.20 40.11 2.80
C GLN A 564 -16.44 39.55 4.01
N LEU A 565 -15.91 40.42 4.86
CA LEU A 565 -15.05 40.05 6.00
C LEU A 565 -15.75 39.12 7.02
N GLU A 566 -17.07 39.26 7.23
CA GLU A 566 -17.84 38.37 8.14
C GLU A 566 -18.17 37.00 7.53
N GLU A 567 -18.18 36.86 6.19
CA GLU A 567 -18.39 35.58 5.49
C GLU A 567 -17.09 34.77 5.32
N GLN A 568 -15.93 35.42 5.52
CA GLN A 568 -14.60 34.86 5.27
C GLN A 568 -13.73 34.75 6.53
N ALA A 569 -14.24 35.16 7.69
CA ALA A 569 -13.64 34.96 9.02
C ALA A 569 -14.10 33.65 9.63
#